data_AF-A0A6P1CXF1-F1
#
_entry.id   AF-A0A6P1CXF1-F1
#
_cell.length_a   1.000
_cell.length_b   1.000
_cell.length_c   1.000
_cell.angle_alpha   90.00
_cell.angle_beta   90.00
_cell.angle_gamma   90.00
#
_symmetry.space_group_name_H-M   'P 1'
#
loop_
_entity.id
_entity.type
_entity.pdbx_description
1 polymer ?
#
loop_
_entity_poly.entity_id
_entity_poly.type
_entity_poly.pdbx_seq_one_letter_code
_entity_poly.pdbx_strand_id
1 'polypeptide(L)'
;QNEVLSAWLMSVLLFAVLIAVFGVELLPYLLLQAVVGFSLLEAVNYLEHYGLVRQRTASGRYERPAPTHSWNSDHIVTNIFLYHLQRHSDHHAYPTRRYQT
;
A
#
# COMPACT_ATOMS: atom_id res chain seq x y z
N GLN A 1 -16.60 13.46 12.24
CA GLN A 1 -16.23 12.09 12.67
C GLN A 1 -14.73 11.95 12.42
N ASN A 2 -13.99 11.24 13.28
CA ASN A 2 -12.56 11.01 13.07
C ASN A 2 -12.37 9.57 12.63
N GLU A 3 -12.30 9.36 11.31
CA GLU A 3 -12.20 8.03 10.71
C GLU A 3 -10.94 7.28 11.13
N VAL A 4 -9.86 8.00 11.43
CA VAL A 4 -8.62 7.38 11.92
C VAL A 4 -8.86 6.76 13.28
N LEU A 5 -9.38 7.52 14.24
CA LEU A 5 -9.69 6.99 15.57
C LEU A 5 -10.71 5.85 15.51
N SER A 6 -11.74 5.95 14.66
CA SER A 6 -12.69 4.86 14.44
C SER A 6 -11.99 3.59 13.94
N ALA A 7 -11.09 3.71 12.97
CA ALA A 7 -10.32 2.59 12.44
C ALA A 7 -9.40 1.94 13.49
N TRP A 8 -8.71 2.76 14.30
CA TRP A 8 -7.89 2.24 15.40
C TRP A 8 -8.72 1.46 16.42
N LEU A 9 -9.88 1.98 16.82
CA LEU A 9 -10.79 1.30 17.75
C LEU A 9 -11.30 -0.02 17.17
N MET A 10 -11.66 -0.07 15.89
CA MET A 10 -12.07 -1.30 15.22
C MET A 10 -10.95 -2.34 15.21
N SER A 11 -9.69 -1.94 14.95
CA SER A 11 -8.53 -2.84 14.98
C SER A 11 -8.27 -3.40 16.38
N VAL A 12 -8.33 -2.57 17.42
CA VAL A 12 -8.19 -3.02 18.82
C VAL A 12 -9.28 -4.02 19.17
N LEU A 13 -10.54 -3.72 18.83
CA LEU A 13 -11.66 -4.62 19.08
C LEU A 13 -11.48 -5.96 18.36
N LEU A 14 -11.08 -5.94 17.08
CA LEU A 14 -10.82 -7.14 16.30
C LEU A 14 -9.76 -8.03 16.96
N PHE A 15 -8.61 -7.47 17.33
CA PHE A 15 -7.55 -8.27 17.96
C PHE A 15 -7.93 -8.76 19.35
N ALA A 16 -8.66 -7.96 20.14
CA ALA A 16 -9.16 -8.39 21.44
C ALA A 16 -10.12 -9.59 21.31
N VAL A 17 -11.04 -9.56 20.33
CA VAL A 17 -11.94 -10.69 20.05
C VAL A 17 -11.16 -11.92 19.60
N LEU A 18 -10.19 -11.78 18.71
CA LEU A 18 -9.36 -12.90 18.26
C LEU A 18 -8.61 -13.55 19.41
N ILE A 19 -7.96 -12.76 20.28
CA ILE A 19 -7.24 -13.29 21.45
C ILE A 19 -8.22 -13.94 22.44
N ALA A 20 -9.41 -13.36 22.66
CA ALA A 20 -10.41 -13.94 23.55
C ALA A 20 -10.95 -15.29 23.05
N VAL A 21 -11.05 -15.49 21.73
CA VAL A 21 -11.54 -16.73 21.13
C VAL A 21 -10.45 -17.80 21.01
N PHE A 22 -9.25 -17.42 20.59
CA PHE A 22 -8.18 -18.36 20.23
C PHE A 22 -7.06 -18.48 21.29
N GLY A 23 -7.11 -17.69 22.35
CA GLY A 23 -6.11 -17.70 23.42
C GLY A 23 -4.95 -16.75 23.20
N VAL A 24 -4.15 -16.55 24.24
CA VAL A 24 -2.95 -15.69 24.23
C VAL A 24 -1.82 -16.27 23.38
N GLU A 25 -1.86 -17.57 23.14
CA GLU A 25 -0.97 -18.31 22.25
C GLU A 25 -1.08 -17.84 20.79
N LEU A 26 -2.11 -17.08 20.42
CA LEU A 26 -2.25 -16.45 19.12
C LEU A 26 -1.26 -15.28 18.90
N LEU A 27 -0.78 -14.64 19.98
CA LEU A 27 0.04 -13.43 19.89
C LEU A 27 1.31 -13.56 19.02
N PRO A 28 2.11 -14.64 19.11
CA PRO A 28 3.27 -14.83 18.24
C PRO A 28 2.89 -14.88 16.75
N TYR A 29 1.74 -15.44 16.41
CA TYR A 29 1.25 -15.53 15.03
C TYR A 29 0.77 -14.17 14.52
N LEU A 30 0.08 -13.38 15.35
CA LEU A 30 -0.29 -12.00 15.01
C LEU A 30 0.95 -11.12 14.80
N LEU A 31 1.98 -11.28 15.64
CA LEU A 31 3.23 -10.57 15.47
C LEU A 31 3.94 -10.97 14.18
N LEU A 32 4.04 -12.28 13.89
CA LEU A 32 4.60 -12.78 12.64
C LEU A 32 3.83 -12.24 11.42
N GLN A 33 2.50 -12.28 11.47
CA GLN A 33 1.63 -11.73 10.42
C GLN A 33 1.89 -10.23 10.22
N ALA A 34 2.03 -9.45 11.29
CA ALA A 34 2.31 -8.02 11.21
C ALA A 34 3.67 -7.75 10.55
N VAL A 35 4.72 -8.50 10.91
CA VAL A 35 6.05 -8.37 10.30
C VAL A 35 6.01 -8.72 8.81
N VAL A 36 5.35 -9.83 8.45
CA VAL A 36 5.21 -10.26 7.06
C VAL A 36 4.40 -9.22 6.26
N GLY A 37 3.26 -8.79 6.78
CA GLY A 37 2.40 -7.81 6.14
C GLY A 37 3.08 -6.46 5.93
N PHE A 38 3.77 -5.94 6.96
CA PHE A 38 4.57 -4.73 6.87
C PHE A 38 5.70 -4.87 5.83
N SER A 39 6.43 -5.98 5.87
CA SER A 39 7.55 -6.21 4.94
C SER A 39 7.08 -6.30 3.49
N LEU A 40 5.94 -6.95 3.24
CA LEU A 40 5.33 -7.01 1.91
C LEU A 40 4.87 -5.62 1.46
N LEU A 41 4.24 -4.84 2.34
CA LEU A 41 3.83 -3.46 2.04
C LEU A 41 5.03 -2.60 1.66
N GLU A 42 6.12 -2.64 2.43
CA GLU A 42 7.33 -1.88 2.14
C GLU A 42 8.04 -2.35 0.86
N ALA A 43 8.08 -3.66 0.61
CA ALA A 43 8.64 -4.19 -0.62
C ALA A 43 7.86 -3.72 -1.86
N VAL A 44 6.53 -3.77 -1.81
CA VAL A 44 5.68 -3.25 -2.89
C VAL A 44 5.84 -1.74 -3.03
N ASN A 45 5.80 -0.99 -1.92
CA ASN A 45 6.02 0.46 -1.92
C ASN A 45 7.37 0.84 -2.55
N TYR A 46 8.43 0.10 -2.21
CA TYR A 46 9.75 0.30 -2.78
C TYR A 46 9.78 0.04 -4.29
N LEU A 47 9.20 -1.07 -4.74
CA LEU A 47 9.14 -1.41 -6.16
C LEU A 47 8.31 -0.41 -6.96
N GLU A 48 7.17 0.04 -6.42
CA GLU A 48 6.27 0.99 -7.08
C GLU A 48 6.89 2.39 -7.21
N HIS A 49 7.62 2.88 -6.19
CA HIS A 49 8.18 4.24 -6.16
C HIS A 49 9.63 4.35 -6.61
N TYR A 50 10.45 3.32 -6.35
CA TYR A 50 11.90 3.35 -6.53
C TYR A 50 12.42 2.26 -7.46
N GLY A 51 11.57 1.36 -7.97
CA GLY A 51 11.97 0.27 -8.85
C GLY A 51 12.47 0.72 -10.23
N LEU A 52 12.22 1.98 -10.63
CA LEU A 52 12.57 2.48 -11.96
C LEU A 52 13.30 3.83 -11.92
N VAL A 53 14.39 3.92 -12.69
CA VAL A 53 15.23 5.12 -12.79
C VAL A 53 14.63 6.11 -13.77
N ARG A 54 14.51 7.38 -13.37
CA ARG A 54 14.20 8.50 -14.27
C ARG A 54 15.48 9.08 -14.84
N GLN A 55 15.48 9.38 -16.14
CA GLN A 55 16.65 10.01 -16.76
C GLN A 55 16.69 11.51 -16.51
N ARG A 56 17.89 12.10 -16.57
CA ARG A 56 18.05 13.55 -16.59
C ARG A 56 17.91 14.06 -18.01
N THR A 57 17.04 15.05 -18.18
CA THR A 57 16.89 15.78 -19.43
C THR A 57 18.12 16.66 -19.69
N ALA A 58 18.29 17.14 -20.93
CA ALA A 58 19.34 18.09 -21.30
C ALA A 58 19.33 19.38 -20.45
N SER A 59 18.19 19.72 -19.85
CA SER A 59 18.05 20.87 -18.93
C SER A 59 18.55 20.60 -17.50
N GLY A 60 19.04 19.39 -17.19
CA GLY A 60 19.49 18.97 -15.87
C GLY A 60 18.37 18.49 -14.93
N ARG A 61 17.09 18.69 -15.29
CA ARG A 61 15.94 18.17 -14.53
C ARG A 61 15.65 16.72 -14.89
N TYR A 62 15.12 15.95 -13.94
CA TYR A 62 14.59 14.61 -14.21
C TYR A 62 13.29 14.66 -15.04
N GLU A 63 13.09 13.66 -15.91
CA GLU A 63 11.86 13.44 -16.69
C GLU A 63 10.61 13.47 -15.82
N ARG A 64 9.44 13.91 -16.28
CA ARG A 64 8.23 13.87 -15.43
C ARG A 64 7.86 12.42 -15.06
N PRO A 65 7.26 12.17 -13.87
CA PRO A 65 6.67 10.86 -13.56
C PRO A 65 5.72 10.42 -14.66
N ALA A 66 5.81 9.16 -15.07
CA ALA A 66 5.03 8.55 -16.13
C ALA A 66 4.83 7.06 -15.81
N PRO A 67 3.87 6.36 -16.43
CA PRO A 67 3.63 4.93 -16.16
C PRO A 67 4.87 4.06 -16.34
N THR A 68 5.76 4.42 -17.26
CA THR A 68 7.07 3.75 -17.48
C THR A 68 8.08 3.96 -16.36
N HIS A 69 7.73 4.72 -15.31
CA HIS A 69 8.53 4.97 -14.12
C HIS A 69 7.92 4.34 -12.86
N SER A 70 6.89 3.51 -13.02
CA SER A 70 6.23 2.76 -11.94
C SER A 70 6.04 1.29 -12.35
N TRP A 71 6.34 0.35 -11.46
CA TRP A 71 5.94 -1.05 -11.67
C TRP A 71 4.47 -1.22 -11.27
N ASN A 72 3.60 -1.41 -12.26
CA ASN A 72 2.17 -1.59 -12.05
C ASN A 72 1.67 -2.87 -12.74
N SER A 73 0.55 -3.44 -12.27
CA SER A 73 -0.10 -4.60 -12.87
C SER A 73 -1.60 -4.36 -12.96
N ASP A 74 -2.14 -4.20 -14.17
CA ASP A 74 -3.57 -3.88 -14.36
C ASP A 74 -4.48 -5.12 -14.28
N HIS A 75 -4.02 -6.20 -13.63
CA HIS A 75 -4.80 -7.42 -13.48
C HIS A 75 -5.86 -7.29 -12.38
N ILE A 76 -7.08 -7.77 -12.68
CA ILE A 76 -8.24 -7.71 -11.77
C ILE A 76 -7.93 -8.36 -10.42
N VAL A 77 -7.28 -9.53 -10.43
CA VAL A 77 -6.94 -10.26 -9.20
C VAL A 77 -6.04 -9.40 -8.31
N THR A 78 -4.96 -8.86 -8.85
CA THR A 78 -4.03 -8.04 -8.07
C THR A 78 -4.69 -6.76 -7.55
N ASN A 79 -5.52 -6.11 -8.38
CA ASN A 79 -6.27 -4.93 -7.96
C ASN A 79 -7.25 -5.24 -6.81
N ILE A 80 -7.94 -6.38 -6.81
CA ILE A 80 -8.84 -6.74 -5.71
C ILE A 80 -8.03 -7.04 -4.44
N PHE A 81 -6.99 -7.86 -4.53
CA PHE A 81 -6.18 -8.26 -3.38
C PHE A 81 -5.43 -7.09 -2.73
N LEU A 82 -4.97 -6.14 -3.55
CA LEU A 82 -4.26 -4.95 -3.06
C LEU A 82 -5.18 -3.74 -2.89
N TYR A 83 -6.50 -3.90 -2.91
CA TYR A 83 -7.45 -2.79 -2.78
C TYR A 83 -7.15 -1.62 -3.74
N HIS A 84 -6.79 -1.94 -4.98
CA HIS A 84 -6.44 -1.01 -6.05
C HIS A 84 -5.22 -0.14 -5.73
N LEU A 85 -4.33 -0.57 -4.84
CA LEU A 85 -3.08 0.13 -4.51
C LEU A 85 -2.29 0.55 -5.76
N GLN A 86 -2.32 -0.30 -6.78
CA GLN A 86 -1.78 -0.11 -8.13
C GLN A 86 -2.17 1.22 -8.81
N ARG A 87 -3.36 1.76 -8.51
CA ARG A 87 -3.79 3.07 -9.03
C ARG A 87 -3.00 4.25 -8.45
N HIS A 88 -2.21 4.02 -7.42
CA HIS A 88 -1.33 5.02 -6.83
C HIS A 88 -0.29 5.54 -7.84
N SER A 89 0.20 4.67 -8.73
CA SER A 89 1.08 5.07 -9.84
C SER A 89 0.42 6.09 -10.80
N ASP A 90 -0.84 5.88 -11.17
CA ASP A 90 -1.63 6.82 -11.99
C ASP A 90 -1.84 8.14 -11.24
N HIS A 91 -2.05 8.09 -9.92
CA HIS A 91 -2.13 9.30 -9.10
C HIS A 91 -0.81 10.09 -9.09
N HIS A 92 0.36 9.44 -9.02
CA HIS A 92 1.65 10.16 -9.10
C HIS A 92 1.93 10.73 -10.49
N ALA A 93 1.49 10.06 -11.56
CA ALA A 93 1.57 10.58 -12.92
C ALA A 93 0.59 11.76 -13.13
N TYR A 94 -0.59 11.70 -12.52
CA TYR A 94 -1.67 12.67 -12.67
C TYR A 94 -2.32 13.06 -11.33
N PRO A 95 -1.62 13.79 -10.45
CA PRO A 95 -2.06 14.03 -9.07
C PRO A 95 -3.32 14.90 -8.96
N THR A 96 -3.66 15.64 -10.02
CA THR A 96 -4.87 16.46 -10.10
C THR A 96 -6.09 15.69 -10.60
N ARG A 97 -5.93 14.43 -11.04
CA ARG A 97 -7.04 13.57 -11.44
C ARG A 97 -7.86 13.22 -10.21
N ARG A 98 -9.18 13.44 -10.27
CA ARG A 98 -10.08 13.05 -9.18
C ARG A 98 -10.10 11.53 -9.03
N TYR A 99 -10.12 11.06 -7.78
CA TYR A 99 -10.44 9.66 -7.48
C TYR A 99 -11.81 9.32 -8.04
N GLN A 100 -11.94 8.11 -8.59
CA GLN A 100 -13.23 7.59 -9.03
C GLN A 100 -14.10 7.38 -7.79
N THR A 101 -15.25 8.05 -7.75
CA THR A 101 -16.30 7.87 -6.74
C THR A 101 -17.27 6.79 -7.15
#